data_AF-A0A135LTV8-F1
#
_entry.id   AF-A0A135LTV8-F1
#
_cell.length_a   1.000
_cell.length_b   1.000
_cell.length_c   1.000
_cell.angle_alpha   90.00
_cell.angle_beta   90.00
_cell.angle_gamma   90.00
#
_symmetry.space_group_name_H-M   'P 1'
#
loop_
_entity.id
_entity.type
_entity.pdbx_description
1 polymer ?
#
loop_
_entity_poly.entity_id
_entity_poly.type
_entity_poly.pdbx_seq_one_letter_code
_entity_poly.pdbx_strand_id
1 'polypeptide(L)'
;MRRFYCGPEYGISTDALSYTEVTCHYVPGDRVASPTKLSSFDAQISPNPPSLILRFQHIMSMRSIASTVHDEDYDDVDQAYFALFQICKHTLETFWMQCITRNSYRSKCSRCEYCNIDYDVQIFENRPDDHVTAVVTSWINLGSGLSSDDPRWKFHTFDCVWGKEEEEEEEEAFRKDSSPRFAFETITDIPLRDLTSRNLSYLKDKRYQSVMAPIHGSVPAFWALWNGAAMPSSLVAY
;
A
#
# COMPACT_ATOMS: atom_id res chain seq x y z
N MET A 1 -1.36 14.42 11.55
CA MET A 1 -0.19 14.98 12.28
C MET A 1 0.10 16.46 12.05
N ARG A 2 -0.64 17.18 11.17
CA ARG A 2 -0.40 18.62 10.86
C ARG A 2 -0.48 19.59 12.06
N ARG A 3 -0.73 19.11 13.28
CA ARG A 3 -0.88 19.87 14.53
C ARG A 3 -0.36 19.12 15.77
N PHE A 4 0.41 18.03 15.62
CA PHE A 4 0.93 17.33 16.81
C PHE A 4 1.81 18.24 17.67
N TYR A 5 2.55 19.16 17.03
CA TYR A 5 3.29 20.24 17.70
C TYR A 5 2.41 21.20 18.54
N CYS A 6 1.08 21.20 18.37
CA CYS A 6 0.14 21.98 19.19
C CYS A 6 -0.26 21.27 20.49
N GLY A 7 0.11 20.00 20.68
CA GLY A 7 -0.26 19.20 21.85
C GLY A 7 -0.81 17.81 21.48
N PRO A 8 -0.70 16.81 22.38
CA PRO A 8 -1.19 15.44 22.14
C PRO A 8 -2.67 15.36 21.77
N GLU A 9 -3.50 16.26 22.28
CA GLU A 9 -4.94 16.36 22.01
C GLU A 9 -5.26 16.73 20.55
N TYR A 10 -4.29 17.28 19.82
CA TYR A 10 -4.39 17.57 18.39
C TYR A 10 -3.69 16.51 17.51
N GLY A 11 -3.18 15.45 18.15
CA GLY A 11 -2.57 14.29 17.52
C GLY A 11 -3.59 13.33 16.91
N ILE A 12 -3.13 12.49 15.99
CA ILE A 12 -3.86 11.32 15.49
C ILE A 12 -3.08 10.11 15.99
N SER A 13 -3.73 9.15 16.64
CA SER A 13 -3.05 7.93 17.10
C SER A 13 -2.58 7.10 15.91
N THR A 14 -1.51 6.32 16.10
CA THR A 14 -1.03 5.34 15.10
C THR A 14 -2.11 4.31 14.76
N ASP A 15 -2.93 3.94 15.74
CA ASP A 15 -4.07 3.04 15.54
C ASP A 15 -5.11 3.63 14.57
N ALA A 16 -5.35 4.94 14.65
CA ALA A 16 -6.27 5.64 13.75
C ALA A 16 -5.69 5.79 12.33
N LEU A 17 -4.37 5.69 12.16
CA LEU A 17 -3.71 5.63 10.85
C LEU A 17 -3.70 4.22 10.26
N SER A 18 -4.04 3.20 11.06
CA SER A 18 -3.99 1.81 10.64
C SER A 18 -5.32 1.41 10.00
N TYR A 19 -5.32 1.17 8.70
CA TYR A 19 -6.53 0.78 7.97
C TYR A 19 -6.20 -0.16 6.81
N THR A 20 -7.21 -0.91 6.36
CA THR A 20 -7.12 -1.76 5.18
C THR A 20 -8.35 -1.54 4.33
N GLU A 21 -8.14 -1.36 3.04
CA GLU A 21 -9.17 -1.12 2.04
C GLU A 21 -9.07 -2.14 0.91
N VAL A 22 -10.21 -2.48 0.32
CA VAL A 22 -10.30 -3.31 -0.88
C VAL A 22 -11.16 -2.59 -1.90
N THR A 23 -10.62 -2.43 -3.11
CA THR A 23 -11.30 -1.82 -4.24
C THR A 23 -11.42 -2.83 -5.36
N CYS A 24 -12.64 -2.98 -5.87
CA CYS A 24 -12.93 -3.83 -7.03
C CYS A 24 -13.41 -2.96 -8.17
N HIS A 25 -12.60 -2.85 -9.23
CA HIS A 25 -13.04 -2.23 -10.48
C HIS A 25 -14.00 -3.19 -11.19
N TYR A 26 -15.31 -3.01 -10.96
CA TYR A 26 -16.33 -3.69 -11.75
C TYR A 26 -16.77 -2.76 -12.88
N VAL A 27 -16.54 -3.16 -14.13
CA VAL A 27 -17.15 -2.52 -15.29
C VAL A 27 -18.38 -3.36 -15.65
N PRO A 28 -19.62 -2.87 -15.45
CA PRO A 28 -20.81 -3.62 -15.80
C PRO A 28 -20.82 -3.93 -17.30
N GLY A 29 -20.92 -5.22 -17.64
CA GLY A 29 -20.93 -5.70 -19.03
C GLY A 29 -19.62 -6.35 -19.48
N ASP A 30 -18.52 -6.18 -18.75
CA ASP A 30 -17.27 -6.89 -19.05
C ASP A 30 -17.32 -8.32 -18.49
N ARG A 31 -17.02 -9.30 -19.34
CA ARG A 31 -16.74 -10.69 -18.94
C ARG A 31 -15.32 -10.86 -18.39
N VAL A 32 -14.53 -9.79 -18.36
CA VAL A 32 -13.11 -9.82 -18.02
C VAL A 32 -12.92 -9.89 -16.50
N ALA A 33 -12.03 -10.79 -16.06
CA ALA A 33 -11.61 -10.87 -14.67
C ALA A 33 -10.82 -9.60 -14.28
N SER A 34 -11.48 -8.64 -13.64
CA SER A 34 -10.82 -7.43 -13.17
C SER A 34 -10.00 -7.67 -11.90
N PRO A 35 -8.81 -7.06 -11.79
CA PRO A 35 -7.97 -7.22 -10.62
C PRO A 35 -8.65 -6.58 -9.39
N THR A 36 -8.56 -7.28 -8.27
CA THR A 36 -8.89 -6.71 -6.96
C THR A 36 -7.66 -6.04 -6.39
N LYS A 37 -7.80 -4.77 -6.00
CA LYS A 37 -6.75 -4.01 -5.31
C LYS A 37 -7.03 -4.01 -3.81
N LEU A 38 -6.02 -4.27 -3.00
CA LEU A 38 -6.05 -4.08 -1.56
C LEU A 38 -4.93 -3.12 -1.16
N SER A 39 -5.24 -2.13 -0.34
CA SER A 39 -4.23 -1.27 0.29
C SER A 39 -4.33 -1.44 1.81
N SER A 40 -3.20 -1.55 2.50
CA SER A 40 -3.14 -1.67 3.94
C SER A 40 -2.07 -0.73 4.47
N PHE A 41 -2.35 -0.04 5.56
CA PHE A 41 -1.50 0.98 6.16
C PHE A 41 -1.35 0.68 7.63
N ASP A 42 -0.12 0.77 8.13
CA ASP A 42 0.24 0.69 9.53
C ASP A 42 1.19 1.85 9.85
N ALA A 43 1.17 2.34 11.09
CA ALA A 43 2.04 3.41 11.55
C ALA A 43 2.71 3.04 12.87
N GLN A 44 3.97 3.42 13.04
CA GLN A 44 4.72 3.22 14.28
C GLN A 44 5.50 4.49 14.64
N ILE A 45 5.71 4.69 15.94
CA ILE A 45 6.59 5.75 16.44
C ILE A 45 7.91 5.11 16.86
N SER A 46 8.99 5.44 16.14
CA SER A 46 10.35 5.13 16.58
C SER A 46 10.74 6.11 17.69
N PRO A 47 11.25 5.63 18.84
CA PRO A 47 11.58 6.51 19.96
C PRO A 47 12.91 7.24 19.80
N ASN A 48 13.88 6.70 19.05
CA ASN A 48 15.24 7.23 18.95
C ASN A 48 15.83 7.09 17.54
N PRO A 49 15.97 8.18 16.77
CA PRO A 49 15.34 9.49 17.02
C PRO A 49 13.81 9.39 16.96
N PRO A 50 13.06 10.26 17.68
CA PRO A 50 11.61 10.35 17.58
C PRO A 50 11.19 10.52 16.13
N SER A 51 10.46 9.57 15.57
CA SER A 51 10.03 9.61 14.18
C SER A 51 8.78 8.78 13.97
N LEU A 52 7.86 9.30 13.17
CA LEU A 52 6.77 8.51 12.65
C LEU A 52 7.25 7.76 11.41
N ILE A 53 7.10 6.44 11.45
CA ILE A 53 7.39 5.56 10.32
C ILE A 53 6.08 4.91 9.89
N LEU A 54 5.77 4.99 8.60
CA LEU A 54 4.63 4.32 8.00
C LEU A 54 5.11 3.07 7.26
N ARG A 55 4.30 2.03 7.33
CA ARG A 55 4.37 0.87 6.45
C ARG A 55 3.07 0.79 5.68
N PHE A 56 3.15 0.68 4.36
CA PHE A 56 1.96 0.47 3.54
C PHE A 56 2.20 -0.66 2.55
N GLN A 57 1.18 -1.49 2.36
CA GLN A 57 1.20 -2.64 1.48
C GLN A 57 0.05 -2.52 0.46
N HIS A 58 0.43 -2.54 -0.81
CA HIS A 58 -0.51 -2.61 -1.92
C HIS A 58 -0.45 -4.00 -2.53
N ILE A 59 -1.61 -4.60 -2.74
CA ILE A 59 -1.78 -5.91 -3.35
C ILE A 59 -2.67 -5.73 -4.58
N MET A 60 -2.25 -6.29 -5.70
CA MET A 60 -3.11 -6.47 -6.86
C MET A 60 -3.22 -7.96 -7.16
N SER A 61 -4.44 -8.47 -7.21
CA SER A 61 -4.73 -9.89 -7.39
C SER A 61 -5.77 -10.12 -8.47
N MET A 62 -5.50 -11.05 -9.39
CA MET A 62 -6.45 -11.49 -10.42
C MET A 62 -6.38 -13.00 -10.58
N ARG A 63 -7.48 -13.63 -11.04
CA ARG A 63 -7.44 -15.05 -11.40
C ARG A 63 -6.43 -15.28 -12.52
N SER A 64 -5.69 -16.38 -12.42
CA SER A 64 -4.77 -16.82 -13.45
C SER A 64 -5.52 -17.24 -14.70
N ILE A 65 -5.12 -16.71 -15.87
CA ILE A 65 -5.70 -17.13 -17.16
C ILE A 65 -5.43 -18.62 -17.42
N ALA A 66 -4.31 -19.16 -16.91
CA ALA A 66 -3.98 -20.57 -17.05
C ALA A 66 -4.96 -21.51 -16.34
N SER A 67 -5.68 -21.02 -15.32
CA SER A 67 -6.71 -21.79 -14.58
C SER A 67 -8.08 -21.80 -15.28
N THR A 68 -8.29 -20.92 -16.26
CA THR A 68 -9.54 -20.80 -17.04
C THR A 68 -9.54 -21.60 -18.35
N VAL A 69 -8.49 -22.37 -18.65
CA VAL A 69 -8.26 -23.09 -19.93
C VAL A 69 -9.11 -24.38 -20.06
N HIS A 70 -10.32 -24.41 -19.50
CA HIS A 70 -11.23 -25.56 -19.62
C HIS A 70 -12.45 -25.33 -20.54
N ASP A 71 -12.63 -24.14 -21.10
CA ASP A 71 -13.65 -23.89 -22.13
C ASP A 71 -12.97 -23.67 -23.48
N GLU A 72 -13.29 -24.52 -24.46
CA GLU A 72 -12.75 -24.54 -25.82
C GLU A 72 -13.23 -23.37 -26.71
N ASP A 73 -13.94 -22.38 -26.15
CA ASP A 73 -14.52 -21.26 -26.89
C ASP A 73 -14.24 -19.94 -26.17
N TYR A 74 -13.07 -19.31 -26.34
CA TYR A 74 -13.00 -17.85 -26.20
C TYR A 74 -11.94 -17.24 -27.11
N ASP A 75 -12.45 -16.43 -28.03
CA ASP A 75 -11.78 -15.34 -28.73
C ASP A 75 -10.95 -14.48 -27.75
N ASP A 76 -9.84 -13.96 -28.27
CA ASP A 76 -8.87 -13.03 -27.67
C ASP A 76 -9.27 -12.42 -26.31
N VAL A 77 -8.48 -12.72 -25.27
CA VAL A 77 -8.46 -11.93 -24.04
C VAL A 77 -7.81 -10.58 -24.38
N ASP A 78 -8.55 -9.70 -25.04
CA ASP A 78 -8.07 -8.43 -25.62
C ASP A 78 -7.56 -7.42 -24.57
N GLN A 79 -7.72 -7.68 -23.28
CA GLN A 79 -7.34 -6.76 -22.22
C GLN A 79 -6.18 -7.27 -21.36
N ALA A 80 -4.98 -6.79 -21.69
CA ALA A 80 -3.83 -6.87 -20.81
C ALA A 80 -4.04 -6.00 -19.56
N TYR A 81 -3.78 -6.55 -18.38
CA TYR A 81 -3.92 -5.83 -17.11
C TYR A 81 -2.54 -5.51 -16.58
N PHE A 82 -2.31 -4.21 -16.40
CA PHE A 82 -1.09 -3.67 -15.84
C PHE A 82 -1.31 -3.36 -14.36
N ALA A 83 -0.55 -4.02 -13.50
CA ALA A 83 -0.42 -3.57 -12.14
C ALA A 83 0.56 -2.40 -12.11
N LEU A 84 0.06 -1.23 -11.69
CA LEU A 84 0.83 -0.01 -11.52
C LEU A 84 0.97 0.27 -10.03
N PHE A 85 2.20 0.22 -9.51
CA PHE A 85 2.50 0.52 -8.11
C PHE A 85 3.43 1.73 -8.02
N GLN A 86 2.84 2.89 -7.70
CA GLN A 86 3.61 4.08 -7.34
C GLN A 86 4.20 3.88 -5.94
N ILE A 87 5.50 3.61 -5.85
CA ILE A 87 6.20 3.44 -4.56
C ILE A 87 6.51 4.82 -3.97
N CYS A 88 7.01 5.72 -4.81
CA CYS A 88 7.33 7.11 -4.47
C CYS A 88 7.35 7.97 -5.74
N LYS A 89 7.52 9.30 -5.63
CA LYS A 89 7.59 10.20 -6.80
C LYS A 89 8.67 9.85 -7.84
N HIS A 90 9.69 9.07 -7.47
CA HIS A 90 10.81 8.67 -8.33
C HIS A 90 10.76 7.22 -8.81
N THR A 91 9.92 6.38 -8.21
CA THR A 91 9.94 4.94 -8.43
C THR A 91 8.52 4.42 -8.65
N LEU A 92 8.32 3.87 -9.84
CA LEU A 92 7.11 3.20 -10.29
C LEU A 92 7.49 1.78 -10.70
N GLU A 93 6.78 0.79 -10.16
CA GLU A 93 6.94 -0.60 -10.59
C GLU A 93 5.69 -1.01 -11.38
N THR A 94 5.91 -1.66 -12.53
CA THR A 94 4.84 -2.07 -13.43
C THR A 94 4.93 -3.56 -13.71
N PHE A 95 3.80 -4.26 -13.64
CA PHE A 95 3.73 -5.69 -13.88
C PHE A 95 2.64 -5.99 -14.88
N TRP A 96 3.00 -6.76 -15.90
CA TRP A 96 2.03 -7.42 -16.76
C TRP A 96 1.51 -8.63 -16.00
N MET A 97 0.30 -8.53 -15.45
CA MET A 97 -0.22 -9.57 -14.56
C MET A 97 -0.33 -10.93 -15.26
N GLN A 98 -0.64 -10.93 -16.56
CA GLN A 98 -0.66 -12.14 -17.39
C GLN A 98 0.71 -12.81 -17.56
N CYS A 99 1.81 -12.06 -17.44
CA CYS A 99 3.17 -12.57 -17.64
C CYS A 99 3.80 -13.11 -16.37
N ILE A 100 3.20 -12.88 -15.20
CA ILE A 100 3.74 -13.36 -13.91
C ILE A 100 3.89 -14.88 -13.91
N THR A 101 2.92 -15.62 -14.46
CA THR A 101 2.90 -17.09 -14.55
C THR A 101 4.05 -17.67 -15.40
N ARG A 102 4.80 -16.82 -16.10
CA ARG A 102 5.95 -17.22 -16.94
C ARG A 102 7.29 -17.09 -16.20
N ASN A 103 7.27 -16.94 -14.86
CA ASN A 103 8.42 -17.11 -13.96
C ASN A 103 9.63 -16.16 -14.19
N SER A 104 9.41 -14.98 -14.78
CA SER A 104 10.52 -14.05 -15.07
C SER A 104 10.82 -13.02 -13.96
N TYR A 105 9.95 -12.89 -12.96
CA TYR A 105 10.08 -11.85 -11.95
C TYR A 105 10.67 -12.37 -10.64
N ARG A 106 11.82 -11.81 -10.25
CA ARG A 106 12.40 -12.04 -8.93
C ARG A 106 11.85 -11.02 -7.93
N SER A 107 11.60 -11.47 -6.71
CA SER A 107 11.35 -10.56 -5.59
C SER A 107 12.49 -9.54 -5.48
N LYS A 108 12.13 -8.29 -5.23
CA LYS A 108 13.06 -7.17 -5.18
C LYS A 108 12.86 -6.41 -3.88
N CYS A 109 13.91 -6.28 -3.10
CA CYS A 109 13.99 -5.32 -2.01
C CYS A 109 14.98 -4.24 -2.41
N SER A 110 14.57 -2.98 -2.33
CA SER A 110 15.43 -1.86 -2.66
C SER A 110 15.02 -0.62 -1.86
N ARG A 111 15.86 0.40 -1.94
CA ARG A 111 15.61 1.72 -1.36
C ARG A 111 15.68 2.75 -2.47
N CYS A 112 14.79 3.73 -2.44
CA CYS A 112 14.87 4.85 -3.36
C CYS A 112 16.02 5.79 -2.94
N GLU A 113 16.94 6.05 -3.87
CA GLU A 113 18.14 6.87 -3.63
C GLU A 113 17.84 8.34 -3.37
N TYR A 114 16.64 8.82 -3.73
CA TYR A 114 16.26 10.23 -3.63
C TYR A 114 15.36 10.54 -2.45
N CYS A 115 14.48 9.61 -2.06
CA CYS A 115 13.45 9.87 -1.05
C CYS A 115 13.52 8.97 0.19
N ASN A 116 14.57 8.16 0.30
CA ASN A 116 14.80 7.22 1.40
C ASN A 116 13.62 6.27 1.71
N ILE A 117 12.75 6.00 0.74
CA ILE A 117 11.68 5.00 0.89
C ILE A 117 12.25 3.62 0.62
N ASP A 118 12.16 2.74 1.61
CA ASP A 118 12.42 1.32 1.42
C ASP A 118 11.19 0.66 0.81
N TYR A 119 11.40 -0.31 -0.08
CA TYR A 119 10.30 -1.08 -0.66
C TYR A 119 10.69 -2.51 -0.96
N ASP A 120 9.67 -3.36 -0.95
CA ASP A 120 9.76 -4.80 -1.15
C ASP A 120 8.64 -5.23 -2.11
N VAL A 121 9.04 -5.83 -3.23
CA VAL A 121 8.16 -6.36 -4.26
C VAL A 121 8.19 -7.87 -4.18
N GLN A 122 7.03 -8.47 -3.98
CA GLN A 122 6.81 -9.90 -4.01
C GLN A 122 5.73 -10.24 -5.02
N ILE A 123 5.91 -11.38 -5.68
CA ILE A 123 4.97 -11.88 -6.66
C ILE A 123 4.66 -13.33 -6.29
N PHE A 124 3.38 -13.65 -6.28
CA PHE A 124 2.89 -14.97 -5.94
C PHE A 124 2.07 -15.53 -7.09
N GLU A 125 2.40 -16.76 -7.46
CA GLU A 125 1.53 -17.62 -8.25
C GLU A 125 0.62 -18.42 -7.31
N ASN A 126 -0.63 -18.63 -7.74
CA ASN A 126 -1.66 -19.39 -7.04
C ASN A 126 -1.93 -18.91 -5.60
N ARG A 127 -1.90 -17.59 -5.36
CA ARG A 127 -2.25 -17.00 -4.06
C ARG A 127 -3.04 -15.71 -4.23
N PRO A 128 -4.22 -15.55 -3.61
CA PRO A 128 -5.02 -16.64 -3.03
C PRO A 128 -5.49 -17.60 -4.15
N ASP A 129 -5.33 -18.92 -3.96
CA ASP A 129 -5.89 -20.02 -4.77
C ASP A 129 -6.17 -19.70 -6.26
N ASP A 130 -5.32 -20.20 -7.17
CA ASP A 130 -5.40 -19.95 -8.63
C ASP A 130 -5.27 -18.47 -9.06
N HIS A 131 -5.01 -17.54 -8.13
CA HIS A 131 -4.71 -16.15 -8.47
C HIS A 131 -3.23 -15.91 -8.73
N VAL A 132 -2.99 -14.96 -9.62
CA VAL A 132 -1.74 -14.24 -9.75
C VAL A 132 -1.82 -12.98 -8.91
N THR A 133 -0.83 -12.77 -8.04
CA THR A 133 -0.82 -11.63 -7.13
C THR A 133 0.53 -10.94 -7.07
N ALA A 134 0.52 -9.62 -7.25
CA ALA A 134 1.66 -8.74 -7.01
C ALA A 134 1.45 -8.00 -5.68
N VAL A 135 2.48 -7.95 -4.85
CA VAL A 135 2.51 -7.29 -3.55
C VAL A 135 3.67 -6.33 -3.53
N VAL A 136 3.39 -5.06 -3.26
CA VAL A 136 4.40 -4.03 -3.01
C VAL A 136 4.21 -3.53 -1.59
N THR A 137 5.24 -3.64 -0.76
CA THR A 137 5.28 -3.05 0.57
C THR A 137 6.32 -1.95 0.59
N SER A 138 5.99 -0.82 1.19
CA SER A 138 6.87 0.34 1.30
C SER A 138 6.94 0.83 2.73
N TRP A 139 8.10 1.36 3.12
CA TRP A 139 8.34 1.98 4.42
C TRP A 139 8.91 3.39 4.23
N ILE A 140 8.35 4.33 4.98
CA ILE A 140 8.67 5.76 4.88
C ILE A 140 8.81 6.34 6.28
N ASN A 141 9.88 7.09 6.51
CA ASN A 141 10.09 7.84 7.74
C ASN A 141 9.69 9.31 7.52
N LEU A 142 8.58 9.73 8.13
CA LEU A 142 8.05 11.09 8.01
C LEU A 142 8.70 12.08 8.99
N GLY A 143 9.65 11.63 9.80
CA GLY A 143 10.29 12.44 10.84
C GLY A 143 9.43 12.61 12.08
N SER A 144 9.89 13.50 12.96
CA SER A 144 9.30 13.73 14.27
C SER A 144 7.96 14.47 14.20
N GLY A 145 7.80 15.32 13.18
CA GLY A 145 6.64 16.19 13.05
C GLY A 145 6.48 17.19 14.20
N LEU A 146 7.52 17.39 15.02
CA LEU A 146 7.54 18.31 16.16
C LEU A 146 7.62 19.79 15.73
N SER A 147 8.03 20.04 14.49
CA SER A 147 8.01 21.35 13.86
C SER A 147 7.40 21.24 12.47
N SER A 148 6.69 22.29 12.03
CA SER A 148 6.32 22.44 10.62
C SER A 148 7.53 22.52 9.69
N ASP A 149 8.70 22.81 10.25
CA ASP A 149 9.98 22.87 9.56
C ASP A 149 10.76 21.56 9.53
N ASP A 150 10.21 20.45 10.04
CA ASP A 150 10.84 19.13 9.94
C ASP A 150 11.08 18.79 8.46
N PRO A 151 12.35 18.64 8.01
CA PRO A 151 12.67 18.44 6.60
C PRO A 151 12.03 17.18 6.02
N ARG A 152 11.94 16.10 6.81
CA ARG A 152 11.33 14.84 6.38
C ARG A 152 9.84 15.02 6.15
N TRP A 153 9.19 15.77 7.03
CA TRP A 153 7.78 16.09 6.89
C TRP A 153 7.51 16.97 5.67
N LYS A 154 8.33 18.00 5.42
CA LYS A 154 8.21 18.87 4.24
C LYS A 154 8.39 18.10 2.94
N PHE A 155 9.45 17.31 2.84
CA PHE A 155 9.78 16.57 1.63
C PHE A 155 8.64 15.64 1.15
N HIS A 156 7.84 15.13 2.09
CA HIS A 156 6.72 14.22 1.81
C HIS A 156 5.34 14.88 1.76
N THR A 157 5.22 16.17 2.06
CA THR A 157 3.94 16.90 2.03
C THR A 157 3.81 17.90 0.87
N PHE A 158 4.92 18.28 0.24
CA PHE A 158 4.92 19.19 -0.89
C PHE A 158 4.78 18.44 -2.22
N ASP A 159 3.54 18.38 -2.70
CA ASP A 159 3.23 18.11 -4.10
C ASP A 159 3.12 19.46 -4.82
N CYS A 160 4.22 19.85 -5.48
CA CYS A 160 4.31 20.94 -6.45
C CYS A 160 3.98 22.38 -5.96
N VAL A 161 4.79 23.32 -6.44
CA VAL A 161 4.62 24.78 -6.42
C VAL A 161 5.24 25.54 -5.23
N TRP A 162 6.17 26.42 -5.62
CA TRP A 162 6.81 27.56 -4.94
C TRP A 162 8.20 27.31 -4.36
N GLY A 163 9.18 27.64 -5.23
CA GLY A 163 10.61 27.64 -5.01
C GLY A 163 11.06 28.08 -3.63
N LYS A 164 11.79 27.18 -3.00
CA LYS A 164 13.14 27.49 -2.53
C LYS A 164 14.03 26.36 -3.01
N GLU A 165 15.24 26.72 -3.44
CA GLU A 165 16.35 25.80 -3.51
C GLU A 165 16.45 25.16 -2.11
N GLU A 166 15.97 23.93 -1.96
CA GLU A 166 16.28 23.15 -0.76
C GLU A 166 17.80 22.99 -0.79
N GLU A 167 18.47 23.46 0.26
CA GLU A 167 19.93 23.38 0.37
C GLU A 167 20.34 21.91 0.17
N GLU A 168 21.19 21.64 -0.82
CA GLU A 168 21.60 20.28 -1.23
C GLU A 168 22.06 19.42 -0.03
N GLU A 169 22.54 20.06 1.05
CA GLU A 169 22.97 19.44 2.30
C GLU A 169 21.82 18.78 3.10
N GLU A 170 20.60 19.36 3.13
CA GLU A 170 19.45 18.79 3.85
C GLU A 170 18.91 17.54 3.13
N GLU A 171 18.87 17.57 1.78
CA GLU A 171 18.52 16.40 0.98
C GLU A 171 19.56 15.27 1.15
N GLU A 172 20.85 15.60 1.21
CA GLU A 172 21.90 14.59 1.34
C GLU A 172 21.89 13.90 2.71
N ALA A 173 21.61 14.64 3.78
CA ALA A 173 21.43 14.09 5.12
C ALA A 173 20.23 13.12 5.18
N PHE A 174 19.14 13.44 4.47
CA PHE A 174 17.97 12.59 4.37
C PHE A 174 18.24 11.27 3.63
N ARG A 175 19.03 11.31 2.53
CA ARG A 175 19.41 10.12 1.76
C ARG A 175 20.32 9.15 2.55
N LYS A 176 21.07 9.67 3.53
CA LYS A 176 21.97 8.91 4.40
C LYS A 176 21.29 8.37 5.66
N ASP A 177 20.01 8.66 5.86
CA ASP A 177 19.28 8.18 7.03
C ASP A 177 19.17 6.66 7.06
N SER A 178 18.98 6.12 8.26
CA SER A 178 18.80 4.68 8.47
C SER A 178 17.58 4.16 7.72
N SER A 179 17.62 2.87 7.35
CA SER A 179 16.53 2.16 6.67
C SER A 179 15.21 2.27 7.44
N PRO A 180 14.16 2.93 6.89
CA PRO A 180 12.85 2.96 7.52
C PRO A 180 12.26 1.56 7.73
N ARG A 181 12.54 0.63 6.81
CA ARG A 181 12.13 -0.78 6.96
C ARG A 181 12.73 -1.39 8.22
N PHE A 182 14.04 -1.26 8.42
CA PHE A 182 14.71 -1.82 9.58
C PHE A 182 14.15 -1.24 10.89
N ALA A 183 13.98 0.09 10.94
CA ALA A 183 13.44 0.75 12.11
C ALA A 183 12.00 0.32 12.42
N PHE A 184 11.13 0.20 11.41
CA PHE A 184 9.74 -0.24 11.58
C PHE A 184 9.65 -1.71 12.00
N GLU A 185 10.35 -2.61 11.31
CA GLU A 185 10.24 -4.06 11.55
C GLU A 185 10.89 -4.49 12.89
N THR A 186 11.72 -3.63 13.50
CA THR A 186 12.29 -3.87 14.83
C THR A 186 11.29 -3.59 15.97
N ILE A 187 10.31 -2.70 15.76
CA ILE A 187 9.38 -2.23 16.80
C ILE A 187 7.95 -2.75 16.62
N THR A 188 7.59 -3.24 15.43
CA THR A 188 6.23 -3.72 15.15
C THR A 188 5.97 -5.09 15.79
N ASP A 189 4.80 -5.24 16.41
CA ASP A 189 4.29 -6.55 16.85
C ASP A 189 3.77 -7.41 15.68
N ILE A 190 3.47 -6.78 14.54
CA ILE A 190 2.95 -7.45 13.34
C ILE A 190 4.06 -7.49 12.29
N PRO A 191 4.77 -8.63 12.14
CA PRO A 191 5.82 -8.75 11.14
C PRO A 191 5.22 -8.75 9.72
N LEU A 192 6.00 -8.32 8.74
CA LEU A 192 5.59 -8.24 7.33
C LEU A 192 4.90 -9.51 6.80
N ARG A 193 5.41 -10.69 7.18
CA ARG A 193 4.86 -11.98 6.74
C ARG A 193 3.41 -12.17 7.19
N ASP A 194 3.11 -11.76 8.42
CA ASP A 194 1.79 -11.95 9.02
C ASP A 194 0.81 -10.91 8.48
N LEU A 195 1.27 -9.66 8.26
CA LEU A 195 0.52 -8.64 7.54
C LEU A 195 0.13 -9.14 6.14
N THR A 196 1.10 -9.64 5.37
CA THR A 196 0.87 -10.14 4.01
C THR A 196 -0.11 -11.30 4.01
N SER A 197 0.07 -12.24 4.93
CA SER A 197 -0.81 -13.41 5.05
C SER A 197 -2.25 -13.02 5.41
N ARG A 198 -2.41 -12.07 6.35
CA ARG A 198 -3.70 -11.49 6.72
C ARG A 198 -4.37 -10.83 5.52
N ASN A 199 -3.64 -9.98 4.80
CA ASN A 199 -4.17 -9.24 3.65
C ASN A 199 -4.58 -10.17 2.50
N LEU A 200 -3.77 -11.18 2.18
CA LEU A 200 -4.14 -12.21 1.20
C LEU A 200 -5.39 -13.01 1.64
N SER A 201 -5.57 -13.25 2.95
CA SER A 201 -6.75 -13.95 3.46
C SER A 201 -8.06 -13.19 3.27
N TYR A 202 -8.02 -11.86 3.14
CA TYR A 202 -9.20 -11.07 2.80
C TYR A 202 -9.62 -11.28 1.35
N LEU A 203 -8.66 -11.47 0.45
CA LEU A 203 -8.90 -11.68 -0.97
C LEU A 203 -9.40 -13.09 -1.28
N LYS A 204 -8.96 -14.08 -0.49
CA LYS A 204 -9.44 -15.47 -0.59
C LYS A 204 -10.97 -15.52 -0.45
N ASP A 205 -11.62 -16.18 -1.40
CA ASP A 205 -13.08 -16.35 -1.47
C ASP A 205 -13.87 -15.04 -1.29
N LYS A 206 -13.25 -13.90 -1.64
CA LYS A 206 -13.81 -12.56 -1.42
C LYS A 206 -14.24 -12.30 0.03
N ARG A 207 -13.53 -12.88 1.00
CA ARG A 207 -13.82 -12.76 2.44
C ARG A 207 -13.99 -11.31 2.90
N TYR A 208 -13.28 -10.36 2.28
CA TYR A 208 -13.43 -8.93 2.53
C TYR A 208 -14.90 -8.46 2.52
N GLN A 209 -15.76 -9.03 1.67
CA GLN A 209 -17.18 -8.65 1.57
C GLN A 209 -17.97 -8.96 2.85
N SER A 210 -17.52 -9.94 3.64
CA SER A 210 -18.18 -10.39 4.87
C SER A 210 -17.61 -9.78 6.14
N VAL A 211 -16.32 -9.39 6.13
CA VAL A 211 -15.61 -8.94 7.33
C VAL A 211 -15.35 -7.44 7.34
N MET A 212 -15.40 -6.77 6.19
CA MET A 212 -15.15 -5.33 6.06
C MET A 212 -16.45 -4.55 5.87
N ALA A 213 -16.45 -3.27 6.24
CA ALA A 213 -17.60 -2.40 6.02
C ALA A 213 -17.63 -1.94 4.54
N PRO A 214 -18.74 -2.13 3.81
CA PRO A 214 -18.90 -1.54 2.49
C PRO A 214 -19.08 -0.03 2.61
N ILE A 215 -18.41 0.73 1.76
CA ILE A 215 -18.61 2.19 1.67
C ILE A 215 -19.56 2.47 0.50
N HIS A 216 -20.79 2.85 0.85
CA HIS A 216 -21.83 3.11 -0.13
C HIS A 216 -21.56 4.41 -0.90
N GLY A 217 -21.93 4.42 -2.18
CA GLY A 217 -21.81 5.61 -3.05
C GLY A 217 -20.44 5.79 -3.71
N SER A 218 -19.45 4.93 -3.43
CA SER A 218 -18.19 4.92 -4.17
C SER A 218 -18.32 4.13 -5.47
N VAL A 219 -17.79 4.69 -6.56
CA VAL A 219 -17.52 3.96 -7.81
C VAL A 219 -16.02 4.09 -8.04
N PRO A 220 -15.22 3.01 -7.92
CA PRO A 220 -15.63 1.61 -7.80
C PRO A 220 -16.13 1.20 -6.40
N ALA A 221 -16.70 -0.01 -6.31
CA ALA A 221 -17.09 -0.58 -5.03
C ALA A 221 -15.88 -0.72 -4.10
N PHE A 222 -16.06 -0.33 -2.84
CA PHE A 222 -15.01 -0.15 -1.86
C PHE A 222 -15.42 -0.74 -0.51
N TRP A 223 -14.49 -1.44 0.13
CA TRP A 223 -14.64 -2.00 1.48
C TRP A 223 -13.48 -1.58 2.35
N ALA A 224 -13.73 -1.34 3.64
CA ALA A 224 -12.68 -0.94 4.56
C ALA A 224 -12.80 -1.52 5.98
N LEU A 225 -11.65 -1.65 6.62
CA LEU A 225 -11.45 -1.96 8.04
C LEU A 225 -10.52 -0.92 8.65
N TRP A 226 -10.89 -0.41 9.82
CA TRP A 226 -10.05 0.51 10.61
C TRP A 226 -9.60 -0.20 11.87
N ASN A 227 -8.29 -0.24 12.10
CA ASN A 227 -7.69 -0.97 13.21
C ASN A 227 -8.18 -2.44 13.34
N GLY A 228 -8.46 -3.10 12.21
CA GLY A 228 -9.00 -4.46 12.19
C GLY A 228 -10.47 -4.61 12.61
N ALA A 229 -11.17 -3.50 12.89
CA ALA A 229 -12.60 -3.48 13.21
C ALA A 229 -13.44 -2.90 12.04
N ALA A 230 -14.63 -3.47 11.84
CA ALA A 230 -15.64 -2.87 10.97
C ALA A 230 -16.30 -1.70 11.73
N MET A 231 -16.46 -0.56 11.08
CA MET A 231 -17.14 0.60 11.68
C MET A 231 -18.61 0.27 11.95
N PRO A 232 -19.19 0.76 13.07
CA PRO A 232 -20.63 0.89 13.18
C PRO A 232 -21.11 1.79 12.04
N SER A 233 -22.18 1.39 11.36
CA SER A 233 -22.80 2.08 10.23
C SER A 233 -23.27 3.52 10.49
N SER A 234 -23.05 4.06 11.70
CA SER A 234 -23.48 5.39 12.13
C SER A 234 -22.51 6.54 11.83
N LEU A 235 -21.32 6.28 11.26
CA LEU A 235 -20.30 7.31 11.00
C LEU A 235 -20.09 7.65 9.51
N VAL A 236 -20.90 7.10 8.60
CA VAL A 236 -20.85 7.38 7.14
C VAL A 236 -21.95 8.37 6.73
N ALA A 237 -22.21 9.38 7.55
CA ALA A 237 -23.07 10.51 7.19
C ALA A 237 -22.25 11.80 7.27
N TYR A 238 -21.61 12.15 6.15
CA TYR A 238 -21.18 13.50 5.82
C TYR A 238 -21.58 13.79 4.38
#